data_AF-A0A970J992-F1
#
_entry.id   AF-A0A970J992-F1
#
_cell.length_a   1.000
_cell.length_b   1.000
_cell.length_c   1.000
_cell.angle_alpha   90.00
_cell.angle_beta   90.00
_cell.angle_gamma   90.00
#
_symmetry.space_group_name_H-M   'P 1'
#
loop_
_entity.id
_entity.type
_entity.pdbx_description
1 polymer ?
#
loop_
_entity_poly.entity_id
_entity_poly.type
_entity_poly.pdbx_seq_one_letter_code
_entity_poly.pdbx_strand_id
1 'polypeptide(L)'
;LTSDSALFAKLDIKQMRFTNFYTLYSDIVDAISIYNLSAIMPTDDEITGAEARELSAKIEDIERRIASLRSKLKKETQFNRKMELNIEIKKLNNKKNELIGGV
;
A
#
# COMPACT_ATOMS: atom_id res chain seq x y z
N LEU A 1 -10.68 -16.39 9.03
CA LEU A 1 -9.74 -17.33 9.68
C LEU A 1 -8.62 -17.80 8.75
N THR A 2 -8.77 -17.77 7.42
CA THR A 2 -7.75 -18.23 6.45
C THR A 2 -6.63 -17.23 6.15
N SER A 3 -6.80 -15.92 6.40
CA SER A 3 -5.75 -14.91 6.12
C SER A 3 -4.70 -14.84 7.23
N ASP A 4 -5.10 -14.98 8.49
CA ASP A 4 -4.20 -14.92 9.65
C ASP A 4 -3.18 -16.07 9.60
N SER A 5 -3.62 -17.26 9.21
CA SER A 5 -2.74 -18.42 9.05
C SER A 5 -1.64 -18.20 8.00
N ALA A 6 -1.91 -17.41 6.94
CA ALA A 6 -0.92 -17.14 5.89
C ALA A 6 0.17 -16.17 6.36
N LEU A 7 -0.17 -15.14 7.13
CA LEU A 7 0.82 -14.25 7.73
C LEU A 7 1.67 -14.99 8.76
N PHE A 8 1.03 -15.75 9.66
CA PHE A 8 1.77 -16.48 10.70
C PHE A 8 2.70 -17.56 10.13
N ALA A 9 2.35 -18.16 8.99
CA ALA A 9 3.28 -19.05 8.28
C ALA A 9 4.53 -18.32 7.77
N LYS A 10 4.39 -17.08 7.28
CA LYS A 10 5.53 -16.22 6.89
C LYS A 10 6.31 -15.67 8.09
N LEU A 11 5.72 -15.68 9.27
CA LEU A 11 6.34 -15.26 10.54
C LEU A 11 6.91 -16.42 11.35
N ASP A 12 7.11 -17.60 10.76
CA ASP A 12 7.80 -18.70 11.44
C ASP A 12 9.26 -18.31 11.68
N ILE A 13 9.54 -17.95 12.93
CA ILE A 13 10.85 -17.49 13.36
C ILE A 13 11.92 -18.54 13.06
N LYS A 14 11.60 -19.84 13.04
CA LYS A 14 12.55 -20.92 12.69
C LYS A 14 13.08 -20.84 11.26
N GLN A 15 12.37 -20.17 10.36
CA GLN A 15 12.77 -19.94 8.97
C GLN A 15 13.50 -18.61 8.77
N MET A 16 13.70 -17.81 9.83
CA MET A 16 14.31 -16.47 9.77
C MET A 16 15.80 -16.49 10.10
N ARG A 17 16.48 -15.40 9.72
CA ARG A 17 17.90 -15.23 9.97
C ARG A 17 18.14 -14.74 11.40
N PHE A 18 18.64 -15.64 12.25
CA PHE A 18 19.00 -15.35 13.65
C PHE A 18 20.45 -14.90 13.87
N THR A 19 21.14 -14.43 12.83
CA THR A 19 22.53 -14.00 12.95
C THR A 19 22.72 -12.87 13.97
N ASN A 20 21.73 -11.98 14.08
CA ASN A 20 21.62 -10.99 15.16
C ASN A 20 20.18 -10.45 15.23
N PHE A 21 19.88 -9.68 16.28
CA PHE A 21 18.55 -9.10 16.50
C PHE A 21 18.12 -8.14 15.38
N TYR A 22 19.06 -7.42 14.76
CA TYR A 22 18.74 -6.52 13.65
C TYR A 22 18.26 -7.32 12.44
N THR A 23 18.97 -8.38 12.05
CA THR A 23 18.57 -9.23 10.91
C THR A 23 17.22 -9.89 11.16
N LEU A 24 16.99 -10.41 12.37
CA LEU A 24 15.70 -11.01 12.73
C LEU A 24 14.56 -9.98 12.65
N TYR A 25 14.77 -8.78 13.19
CA TYR A 25 13.78 -7.71 13.13
C TYR A 25 13.49 -7.30 11.69
N SER A 26 14.52 -7.19 10.84
CA SER A 26 14.35 -6.90 9.42
C SER A 26 13.51 -7.96 8.71
N ASP A 27 13.76 -9.25 8.96
CA ASP A 27 12.97 -10.35 8.37
C ASP A 27 11.50 -10.28 8.75
N ILE A 28 11.20 -9.98 10.03
CA ILE A 28 9.81 -9.81 10.51
C ILE A 28 9.14 -8.63 9.82
N VAL A 29 9.82 -7.47 9.76
CA VAL A 29 9.29 -6.26 9.12
C VAL A 29 9.07 -6.49 7.63
N ASP A 30 9.99 -7.17 6.95
CA ASP A 30 9.89 -7.47 5.53
C ASP A 30 8.71 -8.40 5.26
N ALA A 31 8.55 -9.47 6.04
CA ALA A 31 7.42 -10.39 5.92
C ALA A 31 6.06 -9.69 6.11
N ILE A 32 5.94 -8.83 7.12
CA ILE A 32 4.72 -8.03 7.36
C ILE A 32 4.47 -7.06 6.20
N SER A 33 5.51 -6.39 5.71
CA SER A 33 5.39 -5.38 4.64
C SER A 33 4.92 -6.02 3.34
N ILE A 34 5.51 -7.15 2.96
CA ILE A 34 5.13 -7.92 1.77
C ILE A 34 3.70 -8.45 1.91
N TYR A 35 3.35 -8.99 3.08
CA TYR A 35 1.98 -9.47 3.33
C TYR A 35 0.95 -8.35 3.20
N ASN A 36 1.20 -7.19 3.80
CA ASN A 36 0.30 -6.05 3.71
C ASN A 36 0.13 -5.56 2.26
N LEU A 37 1.22 -5.53 1.49
CA LEU A 37 1.15 -5.17 0.06
C LEU A 37 0.34 -6.20 -0.74
N SER A 38 0.52 -7.49 -0.46
CA SER A 38 -0.21 -8.58 -1.14
C SER A 38 -1.73 -8.57 -0.91
N ALA A 39 -2.19 -7.91 0.15
CA ALA A 39 -3.62 -7.70 0.39
C ALA A 39 -4.24 -6.61 -0.51
N ILE A 40 -3.40 -5.76 -1.12
CA ILE A 40 -3.82 -4.59 -1.90
C ILE A 40 -3.57 -4.81 -3.40
N MET A 41 -2.52 -5.54 -3.75
CA MET A 41 -2.16 -5.86 -5.13
C MET A 41 -1.59 -7.28 -5.24
N PRO A 42 -1.68 -7.93 -6.41
CA PRO A 42 -0.89 -9.12 -6.69
C PRO A 42 0.60 -8.78 -6.53
N THR A 43 1.29 -9.54 -5.70
CA THR A 43 2.74 -9.42 -5.49
C THR A 43 3.40 -10.66 -6.06
N ASP A 44 4.39 -10.48 -6.92
CA ASP A 44 5.29 -11.55 -7.31
C ASP A 44 6.19 -11.94 -6.12
N ASP A 45 6.67 -13.18 -6.11
CA ASP A 45 7.52 -13.72 -5.03
C ASP A 45 8.90 -13.03 -4.94
N GLU A 46 9.23 -12.12 -5.87
CA GLU A 46 10.51 -11.40 -5.93
C GLU A 46 10.51 -10.02 -5.25
N ILE A 47 9.37 -9.51 -4.77
CA ILE A 47 9.35 -8.20 -4.09
C ILE A 47 10.10 -8.25 -2.76
N THR A 48 11.04 -7.33 -2.59
CA THR A 48 11.73 -7.13 -1.32
C THR A 48 10.86 -6.37 -0.31
N GLY A 49 11.11 -6.55 0.98
CA GLY A 49 10.39 -5.80 2.01
C GLY A 49 10.59 -4.28 1.94
N ALA A 50 11.74 -3.82 1.42
CA ALA A 50 12.00 -2.40 1.19
C ALA A 50 11.11 -1.84 0.07
N GLU A 51 11.02 -2.54 -1.07
CA GLU A 51 10.13 -2.16 -2.17
C GLU A 51 8.68 -2.22 -1.74
N ALA A 52 8.30 -3.23 -0.95
CA ALA A 52 6.95 -3.34 -0.41
C ALA A 52 6.58 -2.10 0.43
N ARG A 53 7.47 -1.66 1.33
CA ARG A 53 7.28 -0.46 2.15
C ARG A 53 7.18 0.81 1.30
N GLU A 54 8.04 0.95 0.30
CA GLU A 54 8.02 2.12 -0.59
C GLU A 54 6.72 2.19 -1.41
N LEU A 55 6.27 1.07 -1.97
CA LEU A 55 5.02 0.98 -2.72
C LEU A 55 3.82 1.27 -1.82
N SER A 56 3.74 0.65 -0.64
CA SER A 56 2.68 0.92 0.32
C SER A 56 2.63 2.41 0.71
N ALA A 57 3.78 3.04 0.95
CA ALA A 57 3.85 4.46 1.28
C ALA A 57 3.36 5.36 0.13
N LYS A 58 3.70 5.02 -1.12
CA LYS A 58 3.19 5.74 -2.31
C LYS A 58 1.67 5.62 -2.45
N ILE A 59 1.12 4.42 -2.22
CA ILE A 59 -0.32 4.17 -2.28
C ILE A 59 -1.03 4.97 -1.18
N GLU A 60 -0.53 4.92 0.05
CA GLU A 60 -1.10 5.65 1.18
C GLU A 60 -1.08 7.17 0.94
N ASP A 61 0.00 7.72 0.39
CA ASP A 61 0.07 9.14 0.04
C ASP A 61 -1.02 9.55 -0.97
N ILE A 62 -1.19 8.74 -2.03
CA ILE A 62 -2.23 8.99 -3.04
C ILE A 62 -3.63 8.95 -2.39
N GLU A 63 -3.89 7.97 -1.52
CA GLU A 63 -5.17 7.86 -0.81
C GLU A 63 -5.43 9.05 0.11
N ARG A 64 -4.42 9.50 0.87
CA ARG A 64 -4.52 10.71 1.71
C ARG A 64 -4.85 11.95 0.89
N ARG A 65 -4.21 12.11 -0.29
CA ARG A 65 -4.50 13.21 -1.21
C ARG A 65 -5.91 13.14 -1.77
N ILE A 66 -6.38 11.96 -2.19
CA ILE A 66 -7.76 11.76 -2.65
C ILE A 66 -8.76 12.11 -1.53
N ALA A 67 -8.52 11.66 -0.29
CA ALA A 67 -9.38 11.96 0.84
C ALA A 67 -9.46 13.48 1.12
N SER A 68 -8.32 14.16 1.06
CA SER A 68 -8.25 15.62 1.19
C SER A 68 -9.05 16.34 0.09
N LEU A 69 -8.87 15.94 -1.18
CA LEU A 69 -9.61 16.51 -2.31
C LEU A 69 -11.11 16.23 -2.22
N ARG A 70 -11.53 15.04 -1.79
CA ARG A 70 -12.94 14.71 -1.54
C ARG A 70 -13.54 15.58 -0.43
N SER A 71 -12.78 15.88 0.62
CA SER A 71 -13.21 16.79 1.69
C SER A 71 -13.41 18.22 1.16
N LYS A 72 -12.50 18.71 0.30
CA LYS A 72 -12.63 20.01 -0.37
C LYS A 72 -13.84 20.04 -1.31
N LEU A 73 -14.02 18.99 -2.12
CA LEU A 73 -15.13 18.86 -3.07
C LEU A 73 -16.51 18.95 -2.38
N LYS A 74 -16.65 18.37 -1.18
CA LYS A 74 -17.89 18.44 -0.38
C LYS A 74 -18.26 19.86 0.04
N LYS A 75 -17.27 20.73 0.26
CA LYS A 75 -17.46 22.11 0.72
C LYS A 75 -17.56 23.12 -0.43
N GLU A 76 -17.15 22.73 -1.63
CA GLU A 76 -17.17 23.58 -2.81
C GLU A 76 -18.60 23.76 -3.33
N THR A 77 -18.90 24.94 -3.87
CA THR A 77 -20.21 25.29 -4.45
C THR A 77 -20.10 25.66 -5.93
N GLN A 78 -18.95 26.19 -6.37
CA GLN A 78 -18.73 26.59 -7.75
C GLN A 78 -18.55 25.37 -8.66
N PHE A 79 -19.38 25.28 -9.70
CA PHE A 79 -19.37 24.15 -10.64
C PHE A 79 -17.99 23.91 -11.26
N ASN A 80 -17.35 24.97 -11.76
CA ASN A 80 -16.03 24.87 -12.40
C ASN A 80 -14.99 24.28 -11.44
N ARG A 81 -15.00 24.73 -10.17
CA ARG A 81 -14.05 24.25 -9.17
C ARG A 81 -14.32 22.81 -8.74
N LYS A 82 -15.59 22.40 -8.67
CA LYS A 82 -15.95 20.98 -8.48
C LYS A 82 -15.43 20.12 -9.62
N MET A 83 -15.53 20.59 -10.86
CA MET A 83 -15.04 19.86 -12.02
C MET A 83 -13.53 19.67 -11.97
N GLU A 84 -12.76 20.71 -11.65
CA GLU A 84 -11.31 20.62 -11.46
C GLU A 84 -10.92 19.58 -10.41
N LEU A 85 -11.55 19.64 -9.22
CA LEU A 85 -11.30 18.70 -8.14
C LEU A 85 -11.62 17.25 -8.55
N ASN A 86 -12.71 17.03 -9.29
CA ASN A 86 -13.05 15.70 -9.81
C ASN A 86 -12.02 15.18 -10.82
N ILE A 87 -11.50 16.05 -11.69
CA ILE A 87 -10.43 15.68 -12.64
C ILE A 87 -9.17 15.27 -11.88
N GLU A 88 -8.78 16.02 -10.86
CA GLU A 88 -7.60 15.70 -10.06
C GLU A 88 -7.76 14.37 -9.29
N ILE A 89 -8.93 14.15 -8.68
CA ILE A 89 -9.27 12.87 -8.04
C ILE A 89 -9.18 11.71 -9.04
N LYS A 90 -9.71 11.89 -10.27
CA LYS A 90 -9.63 10.86 -11.32
C LYS A 90 -8.20 10.56 -11.72
N LYS A 91 -7.35 11.58 -11.89
CA LYS A 91 -5.93 11.41 -12.20
C LYS A 91 -5.20 10.62 -11.11
N LEU A 92 -5.46 10.94 -9.84
CA LEU A 92 -4.85 10.22 -8.71
C LEU A 92 -5.33 8.77 -8.62
N ASN A 93 -6.62 8.50 -8.87
CA ASN A 93 -7.14 7.13 -8.93
C ASN A 93 -6.48 6.32 -10.05
N ASN A 94 -6.32 6.90 -11.24
CA ASN A 94 -5.64 6.23 -12.36
C ASN A 94 -4.19 5.88 -11.98
N LYS A 95 -3.46 6.84 -11.40
CA LYS A 95 -2.08 6.61 -10.92
C LYS A 95 -2.03 5.49 -9.87
N LYS A 96 -3.01 5.43 -8.96
CA LYS A 96 -3.10 4.34 -7.98
C LYS A 96 -3.33 2.99 -8.67
N ASN A 97 -4.23 2.93 -9.65
CA ASN A 97 -4.53 1.69 -10.37
C ASN A 97 -3.32 1.19 -11.18
N GLU A 98 -2.58 2.11 -11.81
CA GLU A 98 -1.31 1.80 -12.50
C GLU A 98 -0.28 1.17 -11.54
N LEU A 99 -0.18 1.69 -10.31
CA LEU A 99 0.73 1.14 -9.29
C LEU A 99 0.30 -0.24 -8.78
N ILE A 100 -0.99 -0.53 -8.76
CA ILE A 100 -1.57 -1.79 -8.24
C ILE A 100 -1.67 -2.86 -9.34
N GLY A 101 -1.34 -2.55 -10.60
CA GLY A 101 -1.47 -3.47 -11.73
C GLY A 101 -2.93 -3.68 -12.15
N GLY A 102 -3.82 -2.74 -11.82
CA GLY A 102 -5.23 -2.79 -12.20
C GLY A 102 -5.41 -2.50 -13.69
N VAL A 103 -5.79 -3.53 -14.46
CA VAL A 103 -6.38 -3.42 -15.81
C VAL A 103 -7.81 -2.89 -15.69
#